data_AF-A0A4Q9FVK3-F1
#
_entry.id   AF-A0A4Q9FVK3-F1
#
_cell.length_a   1.000
_cell.length_b   1.000
_cell.length_c   1.000
_cell.angle_alpha   90.00
_cell.angle_beta   90.00
_cell.angle_gamma   90.00
#
_symmetry.space_group_name_H-M   'P 1'
#
loop_
_entity.id
_entity.type
_entity.pdbx_description
1 polymer ?
#
loop_
_entity_poly.entity_id
_entity_poly.type
_entity_poly.pdbx_seq_one_letter_code
_entity_poly.pdbx_strand_id
1 'polypeptide(L)'
;MSDWASIALRFGLYLDLMLLFGVALFGLYSFKGRERVSGAVLPFRSIVAGTTALGVLVSIASMVMMASAMSGESDFAELRPHIEMMVFETDVGLAWVVRIIALVVGGLAVMLNQRAPGFSLVVAAIAGGIALASLAWSG
;
A
#
# COMPACT_ATOMS: atom_id res chain seq x y z
N MET A 1 -12.01 8.47 21.45
CA MET A 1 -11.18 9.10 20.41
C MET A 1 -10.65 8.08 19.39
N SER A 2 -10.96 6.78 19.51
CA SER A 2 -10.52 5.70 18.62
C SER A 2 -11.22 5.68 17.25
N ASP A 3 -12.51 6.02 17.21
CA ASP A 3 -13.32 5.78 16.00
C ASP A 3 -13.01 6.75 14.86
N TRP A 4 -12.74 8.02 15.16
CA TRP A 4 -12.36 8.97 14.10
C TRP A 4 -10.99 8.63 13.50
N ALA A 5 -10.07 8.10 14.31
CA ALA A 5 -8.75 7.67 13.86
C ALA A 5 -8.85 6.43 12.96
N SER A 6 -9.72 5.47 13.29
CA SER A 6 -9.98 4.28 12.44
C SER A 6 -10.60 4.65 11.11
N ILE A 7 -11.56 5.57 11.11
CA ILE A 7 -12.16 6.10 9.89
C ILE A 7 -11.11 6.84 9.06
N ALA A 8 -10.30 7.70 9.67
CA ALA A 8 -9.27 8.47 8.98
C ALA A 8 -8.18 7.57 8.38
N LEU A 9 -7.72 6.55 9.11
CA LEU A 9 -6.74 5.58 8.61
C LEU A 9 -7.31 4.75 7.46
N ARG A 10 -8.53 4.23 7.60
CA ARG A 10 -9.20 3.49 6.50
C ARG A 10 -9.33 4.38 5.26
N PHE A 11 -9.88 5.59 5.42
CA PHE A 11 -10.05 6.52 4.31
C PHE A 11 -8.72 6.87 3.65
N GLY A 12 -7.70 7.22 4.45
CA GLY A 12 -6.36 7.54 3.97
C GLY A 12 -5.72 6.38 3.22
N LEU A 13 -5.90 5.14 3.71
CA LEU A 13 -5.37 3.95 3.06
C LEU A 13 -6.07 3.67 1.72
N TYR A 14 -7.41 3.79 1.66
CA TYR A 14 -8.14 3.66 0.40
C TYR A 14 -7.67 4.70 -0.62
N LEU A 15 -7.58 5.96 -0.20
CA LEU A 15 -7.18 7.06 -1.07
C LEU A 15 -5.75 6.83 -1.60
N ASP A 16 -4.82 6.49 -0.73
CA ASP A 16 -3.42 6.26 -1.10
C ASP A 16 -3.27 5.08 -2.08
N LEU A 17 -3.92 3.94 -1.80
CA LEU A 17 -3.84 2.78 -2.69
C LEU A 17 -4.55 3.00 -4.03
N MET A 18 -5.68 3.74 -4.04
CA MET A 18 -6.32 4.20 -5.28
C MET A 18 -5.40 5.12 -6.07
N LEU A 19 -4.69 6.03 -5.39
CA LEU A 19 -3.75 6.94 -6.03
C LEU A 19 -2.55 6.18 -6.61
N LEU A 20 -1.96 5.25 -5.86
CA LEU A 20 -0.88 4.38 -6.32
C LEU A 20 -1.28 3.63 -7.60
N PHE A 21 -2.43 2.96 -7.56
CA PHE A 21 -2.96 2.22 -8.70
C PHE A 21 -3.25 3.12 -9.90
N GLY A 22 -3.95 4.24 -9.67
CA GLY A 22 -4.35 5.19 -10.69
C GLY A 22 -3.16 5.87 -11.37
N VAL A 23 -2.16 6.32 -10.60
CA VAL A 23 -0.94 6.94 -11.13
C VAL A 23 -0.12 5.96 -11.96
N ALA A 24 -0.02 4.69 -11.51
CA ALA A 24 0.68 3.66 -12.27
C ALA A 24 0.01 3.40 -13.63
N LEU A 25 -1.32 3.23 -13.67
CA LEU A 25 -2.08 3.08 -14.91
C LEU A 25 -2.03 4.33 -15.79
N PHE A 26 -2.16 5.52 -15.21
CA PHE A 26 -2.05 6.78 -15.93
C PHE A 26 -0.67 6.91 -16.60
N GLY A 27 0.40 6.53 -15.91
CA GLY A 27 1.75 6.49 -16.48
C GLY A 27 1.87 5.51 -17.65
N LEU A 28 1.15 4.38 -17.62
CA LEU A 28 1.13 3.40 -18.70
C LEU A 28 0.34 3.86 -19.93
N TYR A 29 -0.78 4.56 -19.74
CA TYR A 29 -1.66 4.94 -20.85
C TYR A 29 -1.33 6.32 -21.44
N SER A 30 -0.92 7.30 -20.63
CA SER A 30 -0.80 8.69 -21.06
C SER A 30 0.52 9.02 -21.78
N PHE A 31 1.60 8.28 -21.52
CA PHE A 31 2.95 8.62 -22.01
C PHE A 31 3.55 7.49 -22.84
N LYS A 32 4.24 7.81 -23.94
CA LYS A 32 4.99 6.84 -24.76
C LYS A 32 6.49 7.14 -24.72
N GLY A 33 7.31 6.12 -24.42
CA GLY A 33 8.78 6.19 -24.57
C GLY A 33 9.47 7.23 -23.66
N ARG A 34 10.19 8.20 -24.26
CA ARG A 34 11.10 9.15 -23.56
C ARG A 34 10.39 10.07 -22.58
N GLU A 35 9.10 10.33 -22.75
CA GLU A 35 8.31 11.14 -21.82
C GLU A 35 8.18 10.47 -20.44
N ARG A 36 8.22 9.13 -20.38
CA ARG A 36 8.23 8.37 -19.11
C ARG A 36 9.56 8.49 -18.35
N VAL A 37 10.65 8.76 -19.06
CA VAL A 37 12.00 8.88 -18.49
C VAL A 37 12.30 10.32 -18.08
N SER A 38 11.80 11.29 -18.85
CA SER A 38 12.13 12.70 -18.67
C SER A 38 11.66 13.28 -17.34
N GLY A 39 10.59 12.75 -16.73
CA GLY A 39 10.01 13.28 -15.49
C GLY A 39 9.53 14.74 -15.58
N ALA A 40 9.58 15.35 -16.78
CA ALA A 40 9.32 16.77 -17.00
C ALA A 40 7.84 17.14 -16.84
N VAL A 41 6.94 16.17 -16.99
CA VAL A 41 5.49 16.37 -16.84
C VAL A 41 5.00 15.93 -15.46
N LEU A 42 5.50 14.79 -14.96
CA LEU A 42 5.17 14.28 -13.61
C LEU A 42 6.32 13.43 -13.05
N PRO A 43 6.71 13.57 -11.77
CA PRO A 43 7.73 12.75 -11.14
C PRO A 43 7.15 11.39 -10.71
N PHE A 44 6.74 10.56 -11.68
CA PHE A 44 6.10 9.25 -11.45
C PHE A 44 6.83 8.39 -10.44
N ARG A 45 8.16 8.32 -10.55
CA ARG A 45 8.99 7.52 -9.65
C ARG A 45 8.83 7.96 -8.21
N SER A 46 8.93 9.26 -7.95
CA SER A 46 8.80 9.81 -6.60
C SER A 46 7.39 9.66 -6.06
N ILE A 47 6.37 9.84 -6.90
CA ILE A 47 4.97 9.68 -6.49
C ILE A 47 4.69 8.22 -6.16
N VAL A 48 5.01 7.28 -7.05
CA VAL A 48 4.77 5.85 -6.82
C VAL A 48 5.59 5.33 -5.62
N ALA A 49 6.84 5.76 -5.48
CA ALA A 49 7.64 5.40 -4.30
C ALA A 49 7.07 5.99 -3.02
N GLY A 50 6.62 7.26 -3.06
CA GLY A 50 6.01 7.95 -1.94
C GLY A 50 4.70 7.32 -1.49
N THR A 51 3.78 7.06 -2.42
CA THR A 51 2.51 6.38 -2.11
C THR A 51 2.73 4.94 -1.67
N THR A 52 3.69 4.22 -2.26
CA THR A 52 4.04 2.88 -1.77
C THR A 52 4.53 2.91 -0.31
N ALA A 53 5.45 3.83 0.02
CA ALA A 53 5.96 3.97 1.38
C ALA A 53 4.87 4.39 2.37
N LEU A 54 4.02 5.34 1.97
CA LEU A 54 2.88 5.79 2.77
C LEU A 54 1.91 4.63 3.00
N GLY A 55 1.56 3.88 1.95
CA GLY A 55 0.67 2.72 2.03
C GLY A 55 1.19 1.63 2.96
N VAL A 56 2.50 1.38 3.00
CA VAL A 56 3.10 0.45 3.97
C VAL A 56 2.93 0.96 5.40
N LEU A 57 3.30 2.22 5.66
CA LEU A 57 3.21 2.82 6.99
C LEU A 57 1.77 2.84 7.51
N VAL A 58 0.83 3.29 6.67
CA VAL A 58 -0.59 3.36 7.00
C VAL A 58 -1.19 1.96 7.16
N SER A 59 -0.75 0.97 6.36
CA SER A 59 -1.18 -0.43 6.52
C SER A 59 -0.72 -1.02 7.86
N ILE A 60 0.51 -0.74 8.29
CA ILE A 60 1.02 -1.18 9.60
C ILE A 60 0.22 -0.51 10.72
N ALA A 61 0.05 0.82 10.66
CA ALA A 61 -0.73 1.56 11.66
C ALA A 61 -2.17 1.05 11.76
N SER A 62 -2.80 0.73 10.63
CA SER A 62 -4.15 0.18 10.58
C SER A 62 -4.24 -1.20 11.23
N MET A 63 -3.24 -2.08 11.02
CA MET A 63 -3.19 -3.40 11.67
C MET A 63 -3.02 -3.28 13.19
N VAL A 64 -2.09 -2.44 13.64
CA VAL A 64 -1.87 -2.20 15.08
C VAL A 64 -3.15 -1.70 15.73
N MET A 65 -3.83 -0.74 15.11
CA MET A 65 -5.04 -0.17 15.69
C MET A 65 -6.22 -1.15 15.66
N MET A 66 -6.31 -2.02 14.65
CA MET A 66 -7.29 -3.11 14.63
C MET A 66 -7.03 -4.11 15.75
N ALA A 67 -5.77 -4.50 15.97
CA ALA A 67 -5.39 -5.37 17.08
C ALA A 67 -5.74 -4.73 18.44
N SER A 68 -5.44 -3.45 18.64
CA SER A 68 -5.83 -2.70 19.86
C SER A 68 -7.33 -2.64 20.07
N ALA A 69 -8.10 -2.44 19.00
CA ALA A 69 -9.55 -2.41 19.09
C ALA A 69 -10.14 -3.78 19.46
N MET A 70 -9.51 -4.89 19.04
CA MET A 70 -9.97 -6.24 19.35
C MET A 70 -9.51 -6.74 20.72
N SER A 71 -8.27 -6.44 21.14
CA SER A 71 -7.75 -6.87 22.43
C SER A 71 -8.18 -5.97 23.59
N GLY A 72 -8.52 -4.71 23.31
CA GLY A 72 -8.71 -3.68 24.32
C GLY A 72 -7.40 -3.10 24.86
N GLU A 73 -6.25 -3.61 24.39
CA GLU A 73 -4.94 -3.23 24.92
C GLU A 73 -4.28 -2.09 24.14
N SER A 74 -3.56 -1.26 24.91
CA SER A 74 -2.85 -0.08 24.40
C SER A 74 -1.32 -0.22 24.48
N ASP A 75 -0.81 -1.17 25.28
CA ASP A 75 0.63 -1.41 25.35
C ASP A 75 1.10 -2.29 24.18
N PHE A 76 2.15 -1.83 23.50
CA PHE A 76 2.68 -2.48 22.31
C PHE A 76 3.23 -3.88 22.60
N ALA A 77 3.76 -4.10 23.82
CA ALA A 77 4.23 -5.42 24.24
C ALA A 77 3.09 -6.45 24.31
N GLU A 78 1.91 -6.01 24.74
CA GLU A 78 0.71 -6.84 24.89
C GLU A 78 -0.09 -6.98 23.58
N LEU A 79 0.13 -6.05 22.63
CA LEU A 79 -0.43 -6.09 21.29
C LEU A 79 0.23 -7.12 20.38
N ARG A 80 1.53 -7.38 20.56
CA ARG A 80 2.29 -8.27 19.67
C ARG A 80 1.66 -9.66 19.50
N PRO A 81 1.26 -10.39 20.56
CA PRO A 81 0.61 -11.70 20.41
C PRO A 81 -0.70 -11.64 19.64
N HIS A 82 -1.46 -10.55 19.81
CA HIS A 82 -2.74 -10.35 19.10
C HIS A 82 -2.51 -10.06 17.62
N ILE A 83 -1.49 -9.27 17.28
CA ILE A 83 -1.09 -9.04 15.87
C ILE A 83 -0.63 -10.36 15.24
N GLU A 84 0.17 -11.17 15.94
CA GLU A 84 0.61 -12.48 15.43
C GLU A 84 -0.59 -13.40 15.18
N MET A 85 -1.50 -13.53 16.14
CA MET A 85 -2.74 -14.30 15.96
C MET A 85 -3.53 -13.79 14.75
N MET A 86 -3.74 -12.48 14.63
CA MET A 86 -4.45 -11.92 13.48
C MET A 86 -3.77 -12.25 12.16
N VAL A 87 -2.44 -12.08 12.07
CA VAL A 87 -1.67 -12.29 10.85
C VAL A 87 -1.67 -13.75 10.40
N PHE A 88 -1.58 -14.70 11.35
CA PHE A 88 -1.43 -16.12 11.03
C PHE A 88 -2.75 -16.91 11.03
N GLU A 89 -3.78 -16.42 11.73
CA GLU A 89 -5.01 -17.19 11.97
C GLU A 89 -6.25 -16.58 11.32
N THR A 90 -6.14 -15.40 10.66
CA THR A 90 -7.28 -14.73 10.04
C THR A 90 -7.09 -14.41 8.56
N ASP A 91 -8.18 -14.44 7.80
CA ASP A 91 -8.19 -14.02 6.39
C ASP A 91 -7.79 -12.55 6.21
N VAL A 92 -8.14 -11.71 7.19
CA VAL A 92 -7.75 -10.28 7.22
C VAL A 92 -6.23 -10.15 7.32
N GLY A 93 -5.60 -10.97 8.17
CA GLY A 93 -4.15 -11.06 8.31
C GLY A 93 -3.46 -11.47 7.02
N LEU A 94 -3.96 -12.52 6.36
CA LEU A 94 -3.44 -12.98 5.07
C LEU A 94 -3.56 -11.90 3.99
N ALA A 95 -4.73 -11.24 3.89
CA ALA A 95 -4.93 -10.15 2.94
C ALA A 95 -3.96 -8.97 3.21
N TRP A 96 -3.70 -8.67 4.48
CA TRP A 96 -2.71 -7.67 4.87
C TRP A 96 -1.28 -8.09 4.49
N VAL A 97 -0.87 -9.34 4.70
CA VAL A 97 0.45 -9.83 4.27
C VAL A 97 0.61 -9.71 2.77
N VAL A 98 -0.39 -10.14 1.99
CA VAL A 98 -0.39 -10.01 0.52
C VAL A 98 -0.26 -8.56 0.11
N ARG A 99 -0.95 -7.63 0.78
CA ARG A 99 -0.82 -6.18 0.56
C ARG A 99 0.60 -5.69 0.77
N ILE A 100 1.22 -6.04 1.90
CA ILE A 100 2.59 -5.62 2.21
C ILE A 100 3.57 -6.16 1.18
N ILE A 101 3.46 -7.43 0.80
CA ILE A 101 4.30 -8.03 -0.25
C ILE A 101 4.11 -7.28 -1.58
N ALA A 102 2.86 -7.03 -1.99
CA ALA A 102 2.56 -6.30 -3.21
C ALA A 102 3.19 -4.90 -3.20
N LEU A 103 3.04 -4.15 -2.11
CA LEU A 103 3.64 -2.81 -1.96
C LEU A 103 5.16 -2.87 -2.04
N VAL A 104 5.81 -3.80 -1.33
CA VAL A 104 7.27 -3.96 -1.38
C VAL A 104 7.75 -4.27 -2.81
N VAL A 105 7.08 -5.20 -3.50
CA VAL A 105 7.42 -5.56 -4.89
C VAL A 105 7.23 -4.38 -5.84
N GLY A 106 6.10 -3.66 -5.73
CA GLY A 106 5.82 -2.47 -6.53
C GLY A 106 6.85 -1.36 -6.32
N GLY A 107 7.20 -1.08 -5.06
CA GLY A 107 8.21 -0.10 -4.69
C GLY A 107 9.60 -0.46 -5.21
N LEU A 108 10.03 -1.72 -5.03
CA LEU A 108 11.32 -2.21 -5.52
C LEU A 108 11.40 -2.15 -7.05
N ALA A 109 10.34 -2.50 -7.77
CA ALA A 109 10.31 -2.43 -9.23
C ALA A 109 10.58 -1.01 -9.74
N VAL A 110 9.99 0.00 -9.10
CA VAL A 110 10.18 1.41 -9.46
C VAL A 110 11.54 1.96 -9.01
N MET A 111 12.09 1.48 -7.89
CA MET A 111 13.40 1.92 -7.41
C MET A 111 14.57 1.33 -8.19
N LEU A 112 14.51 0.03 -8.50
CA LEU A 112 15.62 -0.72 -9.08
C LEU A 112 15.63 -0.67 -10.62
N ASN A 113 14.46 -0.67 -11.26
CA ASN A 113 14.38 -0.81 -12.71
C ASN A 113 14.25 0.55 -13.42
N GLN A 114 15.29 1.37 -13.30
CA GLN A 114 15.34 2.73 -13.85
C GLN A 114 15.43 2.77 -15.38
N ARG A 115 15.91 1.68 -16.01
CA ARG A 115 16.13 1.60 -17.46
C ARG A 115 14.87 1.20 -18.24
N ALA A 116 13.88 0.61 -17.58
CA ALA A 116 12.64 0.15 -18.20
C ALA A 116 11.39 0.68 -17.45
N PRO A 117 11.13 2.00 -17.48
CA PRO A 117 10.05 2.61 -16.71
C PRO A 117 8.66 2.06 -17.06
N GLY A 118 8.46 1.60 -18.30
CA GLY A 118 7.20 0.95 -18.69
C GLY A 118 6.95 -0.35 -17.93
N PHE A 119 7.96 -1.21 -17.77
CA PHE A 119 7.81 -2.45 -17.02
C PHE A 119 7.57 -2.18 -15.54
N SER A 120 8.31 -1.25 -14.95
CA SER A 120 8.13 -0.86 -13.54
C SER A 120 6.72 -0.33 -13.27
N LEU A 121 6.15 0.43 -14.19
CA LEU A 121 4.77 0.91 -14.09
C LEU A 121 3.74 -0.23 -14.21
N VAL A 122 3.97 -1.25 -15.05
CA VAL A 122 3.11 -2.44 -15.10
C VAL A 122 3.14 -3.17 -13.77
N VAL A 123 4.32 -3.42 -13.23
CA VAL A 123 4.47 -4.08 -11.92
C VAL A 123 3.81 -3.25 -10.82
N ALA A 124 4.02 -1.94 -10.80
CA ALA A 124 3.39 -1.04 -9.84
C ALA A 124 1.86 -1.00 -9.96
N ALA A 125 1.31 -1.05 -11.18
CA ALA A 125 -0.14 -1.11 -11.40
C ALA A 125 -0.73 -2.43 -10.90
N ILE A 126 -0.09 -3.57 -11.19
CA ILE A 126 -0.54 -4.87 -10.69
C ILE A 126 -0.44 -4.91 -9.15
N ALA A 127 0.69 -4.47 -8.60
CA ALA A 127 0.91 -4.39 -7.16
C ALA A 127 -0.11 -3.48 -6.46
N GLY A 128 -0.33 -2.28 -6.99
CA GLY A 128 -1.33 -1.34 -6.48
C GLY A 128 -2.75 -1.90 -6.56
N GLY A 129 -3.08 -2.62 -7.65
CA GLY A 129 -4.37 -3.29 -7.81
C GLY A 129 -4.59 -4.41 -6.79
N ILE A 130 -3.57 -5.26 -6.57
CA ILE A 130 -3.60 -6.31 -5.53
C ILE A 130 -3.75 -5.68 -4.13
N ALA A 131 -2.95 -4.65 -3.85
CA ALA A 131 -3.00 -3.94 -2.58
C ALA A 131 -4.39 -3.32 -2.35
N LEU A 132 -4.98 -2.66 -3.35
CA LEU A 132 -6.31 -2.08 -3.27
C LEU A 132 -7.40 -3.15 -3.10
N ALA A 133 -7.33 -4.26 -3.86
CA ALA A 133 -8.29 -5.35 -3.77
C ALA A 133 -8.27 -6.02 -2.38
N SER A 134 -7.08 -6.16 -1.77
CA SER A 134 -6.94 -6.75 -0.44
C SER A 134 -7.69 -5.98 0.66
N LEU A 135 -8.10 -4.72 0.43
CA LEU A 135 -8.91 -3.97 1.39
C LEU A 135 -10.32 -4.54 1.56
N ALA A 136 -10.83 -5.32 0.58
CA ALA A 136 -12.15 -5.94 0.65
C ALA A 136 -12.31 -6.92 1.84
N TRP A 137 -11.21 -7.51 2.31
CA TRP A 137 -11.20 -8.40 3.47
C TRP A 137 -11.16 -7.66 4.81
N SER A 138 -10.79 -6.38 4.81
CA SER A 138 -10.74 -5.56 6.02
C SER A 138 -11.97 -4.65 6.21
N GLY A 139 -13.00 -4.82 5.38
CA GLY A 139 -14.22 -4.01 5.33
C GLY A 139 -15.15 -4.24 6.51
#